data_AF-A0AAV5C1N0-F1
#
_entry.id   AF-A0AAV5C1N0-F1
#
_cell.length_a   1.000
_cell.length_b   1.000
_cell.length_c   1.000
_cell.angle_alpha   90.00
_cell.angle_beta   90.00
_cell.angle_gamma   90.00
#
_symmetry.space_group_name_H-M   'P 1'
#
loop_
_entity.id
_entity.type
_entity.pdbx_description
1 polymer ?
#
loop_
_entity_poly.entity_id
_entity_poly.type
_entity_poly.pdbx_seq_one_letter_code
_entity_poly.pdbx_strand_id
1 'polypeptide(L)'
;MRAESSLSPPPEPHHRRGWIYDAGGRDPRIGCSVAAQHTKHIRICGNSGVILVAHHHLSPQFPMPVLPGRLQGLAMHIDKMAEETFNEHHKSVVYVMGRSAASTGIAKSTGFVIGRKGTSCLVMLCAHQVRNDDAITIRLPGQTEEYRATKMDKYCANGSDIAIIKADGVNEEVKALEFCDMVDVAAKTVVIRIGFVIPPNMPFHPLNPSVSIGTVTTKLVQNRSMGIADLVYSANGRHGLSGSVLLLGNKVIGMTYAIGGALEKDLGYARPSGTIHFQLKIWLNKQPNVSLLTLC
;
A
#
# COMPACT_ATOMS: atom_id res chain seq x y z
N MET A 1 -29.35 -65.08 4.10
CA MET A 1 -29.03 -64.35 5.35
C MET A 1 -27.60 -63.85 5.25
N ARG A 2 -27.40 -62.55 4.98
CA ARG A 2 -26.13 -61.86 5.12
C ARG A 2 -26.43 -60.47 5.68
N ALA A 3 -25.77 -60.15 6.78
CA ALA A 3 -25.94 -58.93 7.55
C ALA A 3 -25.25 -57.74 6.85
N GLU A 4 -25.91 -56.60 6.90
CA GLU A 4 -25.37 -55.29 6.57
C GLU A 4 -24.42 -54.84 7.69
N SER A 5 -23.23 -54.36 7.32
CA SER A 5 -22.35 -53.59 8.20
C SER A 5 -22.08 -52.23 7.56
N SER A 6 -22.72 -51.21 8.13
CA SER A 6 -22.47 -49.79 7.88
C SER A 6 -21.10 -49.39 8.43
N LEU A 7 -20.24 -48.85 7.57
CA LEU A 7 -19.04 -48.11 7.99
C LEU A 7 -19.01 -46.77 7.26
N SER A 8 -19.22 -45.71 8.04
CA SER A 8 -18.99 -44.33 7.62
C SER A 8 -17.49 -44.07 7.45
N PRO A 9 -17.07 -43.30 6.43
CA PRO A 9 -15.66 -42.90 6.32
C PRO A 9 -15.29 -41.86 7.39
N PRO A 10 -14.03 -41.84 7.85
CA PRO A 10 -13.56 -40.86 8.84
C PRO A 10 -13.47 -39.44 8.24
N PRO A 11 -13.59 -38.38 9.06
CA PRO A 11 -13.46 -37.01 8.57
C PRO A 11 -12.02 -36.69 8.14
N GLU A 12 -11.88 -35.97 7.04
CA GLU A 12 -10.60 -35.52 6.50
C GLU A 12 -9.81 -34.60 7.46
N PRO A 13 -8.47 -34.66 7.46
CA PRO A 13 -7.64 -33.79 8.27
C PRO A 13 -7.59 -32.35 7.69
N HIS A 14 -7.89 -31.38 8.55
CA HIS A 14 -7.70 -29.95 8.25
C HIS A 14 -6.22 -29.62 8.00
N HIS A 15 -5.83 -29.44 6.74
CA HIS A 15 -4.53 -28.87 6.37
C HIS A 15 -4.49 -27.37 6.68
N ARG A 16 -3.88 -26.99 7.82
CA ARG A 16 -3.39 -25.62 8.04
C ARG A 16 -2.19 -25.35 7.14
N ARG A 17 -2.35 -24.52 6.11
CA ARG A 17 -1.24 -24.07 5.26
C ARG A 17 -0.44 -22.97 5.99
N GLY A 18 0.81 -23.27 6.32
CA GLY A 18 1.80 -22.29 6.77
C GLY A 18 2.35 -21.47 5.59
N TRP A 19 2.76 -20.24 5.88
CA TRP A 19 3.41 -19.34 4.93
C TRP A 19 4.91 -19.64 4.85
N ILE A 20 5.46 -19.68 3.63
CA ILE A 20 6.90 -19.83 3.37
C ILE A 20 7.50 -18.43 3.14
N TYR A 21 8.57 -18.11 3.87
CA TYR A 21 9.42 -16.94 3.63
C TYR A 21 10.65 -17.37 2.82
N ASP A 22 10.93 -16.64 1.73
CA ASP A 22 12.17 -16.78 0.95
C ASP A 22 13.20 -15.74 1.44
N ALA A 23 14.34 -16.22 1.92
CA ALA A 23 15.49 -15.42 2.29
C ALA A 23 16.46 -15.41 1.10
N GLY A 24 16.43 -14.32 0.33
CA GLY A 24 17.23 -14.20 -0.90
C GLY A 24 18.74 -14.28 -0.70
N GLY A 25 19.43 -14.71 -1.75
CA GLY A 25 20.86 -14.52 -2.01
C GLY A 25 21.11 -14.57 -3.52
N ARG A 26 22.15 -13.97 -4.14
CA ARG A 26 23.42 -13.36 -3.69
C ARG A 26 23.95 -12.39 -4.78
N ASP A 27 24.82 -11.44 -4.39
CA ASP A 27 25.84 -10.81 -5.27
C ASP A 27 27.24 -11.37 -4.85
N PRO A 28 28.06 -11.88 -5.78
CA PRO A 28 29.25 -12.68 -5.46
C PRO A 28 30.53 -11.84 -5.36
N ARG A 29 30.62 -10.86 -4.46
CA ARG A 29 31.89 -10.18 -4.17
C ARG A 29 31.95 -9.73 -2.72
N ILE A 30 32.29 -10.65 -1.81
CA ILE A 30 33.04 -10.47 -0.55
C ILE A 30 33.16 -11.87 0.07
N GLY A 31 34.38 -12.38 0.13
CA GLY A 31 34.70 -13.63 0.80
C GLY A 31 34.73 -13.44 2.32
N CYS A 32 33.84 -14.13 3.02
CA CYS A 32 34.00 -14.51 4.42
C CYS A 32 33.22 -15.80 4.66
N SER A 33 33.94 -16.90 4.93
CA SER A 33 33.34 -18.15 5.37
C SER A 33 32.99 -18.02 6.85
N VAL A 34 31.74 -18.27 7.24
CA VAL A 34 31.41 -18.67 8.61
C VAL A 34 30.33 -19.74 8.55
N ALA A 35 30.62 -20.84 9.24
CA ALA A 35 29.79 -22.03 9.39
C ALA A 35 28.39 -21.72 9.93
N ALA A 36 27.44 -22.54 9.50
CA ALA A 36 26.07 -22.53 9.98
C ALA A 36 26.02 -22.73 11.50
N GLN A 37 25.71 -21.66 12.22
CA GLN A 37 25.15 -21.72 13.57
C GLN A 37 23.94 -20.80 13.62
N HIS A 38 22.80 -21.39 13.99
CA HIS A 38 21.53 -20.70 14.16
C HIS A 38 21.61 -19.74 15.35
N THR A 39 21.71 -18.44 15.07
CA THR A 39 21.52 -17.38 16.07
C THR A 39 20.70 -16.24 15.47
N LYS A 40 19.54 -15.95 16.08
CA LYS A 40 18.71 -14.78 15.76
C LYS A 40 19.41 -13.52 16.27
N HIS A 41 19.88 -12.67 15.36
CA HIS A 41 20.30 -11.31 15.70
C HIS A 41 19.25 -10.31 15.23
N ILE A 42 18.63 -9.60 16.18
CA ILE A 42 17.98 -8.33 15.92
C ILE A 42 19.09 -7.29 15.85
N ARG A 43 19.41 -6.81 14.64
CA ARG A 43 20.27 -5.62 14.48
C ARG A 43 19.39 -4.38 14.58
N ILE A 44 19.52 -3.66 15.69
CA ILE A 44 19.15 -2.25 15.77
C ILE A 44 20.36 -1.48 15.22
N CYS A 45 20.30 -1.06 13.96
CA CYS A 45 21.25 -0.09 13.42
C CYS A 45 20.72 1.32 13.71
N GLY A 46 21.58 2.15 14.28
CA GLY A 46 21.22 3.42 14.93
C GLY A 46 20.61 4.50 14.03
N ASN A 47 20.01 5.47 14.72
CA ASN A 47 19.45 6.76 14.33
C ASN A 47 18.20 6.84 13.43
N SER A 48 17.70 5.75 12.87
CA SER A 48 16.43 5.73 12.15
C SER A 48 15.51 4.68 12.76
N GLY A 49 14.58 5.10 13.64
CA GLY A 49 13.67 4.22 14.38
C GLY A 49 12.63 3.50 13.50
N VAL A 50 13.07 2.56 12.68
CA VAL A 50 12.22 1.71 11.85
C VAL A 50 12.07 0.35 12.54
N ILE A 51 10.85 0.00 12.94
CA ILE A 51 10.50 -1.33 13.42
C ILE A 51 9.86 -2.09 12.26
N LEU A 52 10.49 -3.18 11.83
CA LEU A 52 9.88 -4.17 10.95
C LEU A 52 9.30 -5.29 11.82
N VAL A 53 7.96 -5.37 11.90
CA VAL A 53 7.28 -6.49 12.57
C VAL A 53 6.97 -7.57 11.53
N ALA A 54 7.61 -8.72 11.65
CA ALA A 54 7.23 -9.93 10.93
C ALA A 54 6.43 -10.84 11.88
N HIS A 55 5.17 -11.12 11.56
CA HIS A 55 4.37 -12.08 12.31
C HIS A 55 4.78 -13.52 11.93
N HIS A 56 5.64 -14.12 12.74
CA HIS A 56 5.76 -15.58 12.80
C HIS A 56 5.23 -16.07 14.15
N HIS A 57 4.13 -16.82 14.11
CA HIS A 57 3.70 -17.63 15.23
C HIS A 57 4.72 -18.74 15.49
N LEU A 58 5.58 -18.56 16.50
CA LEU A 58 6.34 -19.63 17.14
C LEU A 58 6.34 -19.41 18.64
N SER A 59 5.98 -20.45 19.39
CA SER A 59 6.02 -20.52 20.84
C SER A 59 7.41 -20.13 21.39
N PRO A 60 7.49 -19.46 22.56
CA PRO A 60 8.73 -18.85 23.03
C PRO A 60 9.66 -19.90 23.63
N GLN A 61 10.88 -20.03 23.10
CA GLN A 61 11.95 -20.80 23.73
C GLN A 61 13.19 -19.99 24.12
N PHE A 62 13.19 -18.66 23.94
CA PHE A 62 14.27 -17.81 24.48
C PHE A 62 13.72 -16.47 24.99
N PRO A 63 14.18 -15.98 26.16
CA PRO A 63 13.77 -14.67 26.65
C PRO A 63 14.34 -13.58 25.74
N MET A 64 13.44 -12.84 25.11
CA MET A 64 13.80 -11.61 24.39
C MET A 64 14.31 -10.57 25.39
N PRO A 65 15.28 -9.72 25.01
CA PRO A 65 15.66 -8.59 25.84
C PRO A 65 14.42 -7.74 26.11
N VAL A 66 14.09 -7.58 27.39
CA VAL A 66 12.94 -6.80 27.85
C VAL A 66 13.22 -5.34 27.52
N LEU A 67 12.53 -4.82 26.50
CA LEU A 67 12.52 -3.39 26.22
C LEU A 67 11.97 -2.66 27.46
N PRO A 68 12.50 -1.48 27.81
CA PRO A 68 11.96 -0.66 28.89
C PRO A 68 10.45 -0.47 28.71
N GLY A 69 9.64 -0.59 29.79
CA GLY A 69 8.18 -0.68 29.69
C GLY A 69 7.49 0.45 28.91
N ARG A 70 8.07 1.66 28.86
CA ARG A 70 7.56 2.76 28.02
C ARG A 70 7.72 2.53 26.52
N LEU A 71 8.81 1.88 26.08
CA LEU A 71 9.04 1.55 24.67
C LEU A 71 8.19 0.36 24.22
N GLN A 72 7.91 -0.58 25.12
CA GLN A 72 6.93 -1.65 24.88
C GLN A 72 5.51 -1.12 24.68
N GLY A 73 5.06 -0.19 25.53
CA GLY A 73 3.73 0.42 25.40
C GLY A 73 3.54 1.18 24.08
N LEU A 74 4.56 1.91 23.62
CA LEU A 74 4.54 2.62 22.34
C LEU A 74 4.53 1.67 21.14
N ALA A 75 5.33 0.61 21.17
CA ALA A 75 5.36 -0.39 20.10
C ALA A 75 3.99 -1.10 19.96
N MET A 76 3.40 -1.53 21.08
CA MET A 76 2.06 -2.13 21.08
C MET A 76 0.97 -1.18 20.57
N HIS A 77 1.08 0.12 20.87
CA HIS A 77 0.13 1.12 20.39
C HIS A 77 0.22 1.31 18.87
N ILE A 78 1.45 1.33 18.32
CA ILE A 78 1.68 1.50 16.88
C ILE A 78 1.22 0.27 16.09
N ASP A 79 1.49 -0.94 16.58
CA ASP A 79 1.05 -2.17 15.94
C ASP A 79 -0.48 -2.25 15.89
N LYS A 80 -1.14 -1.92 16.99
CA LYS A 80 -2.60 -1.82 17.06
C LYS A 80 -3.14 -0.79 16.08
N MET A 81 -2.50 0.39 15.98
CA MET A 81 -2.90 1.43 15.02
C MET A 81 -2.78 0.93 13.58
N ALA A 82 -1.70 0.22 13.23
CA ALA A 82 -1.52 -0.34 11.89
C ALA A 82 -2.57 -1.40 11.55
N GLU A 83 -2.90 -2.28 12.50
CA GLU A 83 -3.93 -3.30 12.37
C GLU A 83 -5.33 -2.70 12.21
N GLU A 84 -5.70 -1.72 13.05
CA GLU A 84 -6.98 -1.02 12.96
C GLU A 84 -7.11 -0.29 11.62
N THR A 85 -6.05 0.42 11.19
CA THR A 85 -6.03 1.12 9.90
C THR A 85 -6.17 0.12 8.74
N PHE A 86 -5.50 -1.03 8.80
CA PHE A 86 -5.67 -2.07 7.79
C PHE A 86 -7.12 -2.55 7.73
N ASN A 87 -7.69 -2.96 8.87
CA ASN A 87 -9.03 -3.51 8.94
C ASN A 87 -10.09 -2.54 8.42
N GLU A 88 -9.93 -1.24 8.69
CA GLU A 88 -10.86 -0.21 8.25
C GLU A 88 -10.69 0.15 6.76
N HIS A 89 -9.46 0.28 6.27
CA HIS A 89 -9.21 0.95 4.98
C HIS A 89 -8.70 0.04 3.86
N HIS A 90 -8.30 -1.21 4.13
CA HIS A 90 -7.67 -2.06 3.10
C HIS A 90 -8.55 -2.25 1.86
N LYS A 91 -9.88 -2.43 2.04
CA LYS A 91 -10.85 -2.59 0.93
C LYS A 91 -10.93 -1.38 0.00
N SER A 92 -10.56 -0.21 0.49
CA SER A 92 -10.55 1.03 -0.28
C SER A 92 -9.26 1.23 -1.07
N VAL A 93 -8.27 0.34 -0.93
CA VAL A 93 -6.99 0.39 -1.65
C VAL A 93 -6.98 -0.69 -2.71
N VAL A 94 -6.77 -0.31 -3.96
CA VAL A 94 -6.87 -1.19 -5.12
C VAL A 94 -5.53 -1.38 -5.78
N TYR A 95 -5.37 -2.56 -6.38
CA TYR A 95 -4.22 -2.86 -7.22
C TYR A 95 -4.50 -2.41 -8.64
N VAL A 96 -3.64 -1.59 -9.22
CA VAL A 96 -3.83 -1.04 -10.57
C VAL A 96 -2.83 -1.68 -11.53
N MET A 97 -3.33 -2.15 -12.67
CA MET A 97 -2.54 -2.71 -13.75
C MET A 97 -2.76 -1.93 -15.04
N GLY A 98 -1.66 -1.48 -15.60
CA GLY A 98 -1.59 -0.83 -16.90
C GLY A 98 -0.96 -1.75 -17.93
N ARG A 99 -1.55 -1.81 -19.12
CA ARG A 99 -1.02 -2.56 -20.26
C ARG A 99 -0.90 -1.61 -21.46
N SER A 100 0.27 -1.57 -22.06
CA SER A 100 0.54 -0.82 -23.28
C SER A 100 0.66 -1.80 -24.45
N ALA A 101 0.05 -1.50 -25.60
CA ALA A 101 0.22 -2.24 -26.83
C ALA A 101 1.66 -2.18 -27.36
N ALA A 102 2.42 -1.15 -26.96
CA ALA A 102 3.81 -0.95 -27.36
C ALA A 102 4.83 -1.74 -26.52
N SER A 103 4.40 -2.36 -25.40
CA SER A 103 5.30 -3.10 -24.53
C SER A 103 4.63 -4.35 -23.96
N THR A 104 5.36 -5.47 -23.87
CA THR A 104 4.87 -6.67 -23.16
C THR A 104 4.85 -6.51 -21.63
N GLY A 105 5.39 -5.39 -21.12
CA GLY A 105 5.40 -5.07 -19.69
C GLY A 105 4.02 -4.67 -19.19
N ILE A 106 3.70 -5.12 -17.96
CA ILE A 106 2.53 -4.66 -17.21
C ILE A 106 3.02 -3.63 -16.21
N ALA A 107 2.58 -2.38 -16.34
CA ALA A 107 2.75 -1.37 -15.31
C ALA A 107 1.88 -1.75 -14.11
N LYS A 108 2.45 -1.70 -12.91
CA LYS A 108 1.75 -2.16 -11.71
C LYS A 108 1.92 -1.17 -10.59
N SER A 109 0.81 -0.74 -10.01
CA SER A 109 0.77 0.31 -9.01
C SER A 109 -0.37 0.13 -8.02
N THR A 110 -0.49 1.08 -7.11
CA THR A 110 -1.57 1.18 -6.14
C THR A 110 -2.48 2.35 -6.50
N GLY A 111 -3.76 2.25 -6.18
CA GLY A 111 -4.68 3.38 -6.11
C GLY A 111 -5.59 3.26 -4.90
N PHE A 112 -6.38 4.29 -4.63
CA PHE A 112 -7.39 4.24 -3.57
C PHE A 112 -8.71 4.87 -4.01
N VAL A 113 -9.80 4.38 -3.45
CA VAL A 113 -11.17 4.76 -3.78
C VAL A 113 -11.46 6.15 -3.20
N ILE A 114 -11.92 7.05 -4.06
CA ILE A 114 -12.24 8.45 -3.74
C ILE A 114 -13.73 8.78 -3.94
N GLY A 115 -14.51 7.81 -4.41
CA GLY A 115 -15.95 7.96 -4.60
C GLY A 115 -16.56 6.68 -5.15
N ARG A 116 -17.85 6.46 -4.88
CA ARG A 116 -18.60 5.29 -5.36
C ARG A 116 -20.02 5.69 -5.72
N LYS A 117 -20.56 5.09 -6.79
CA LYS A 117 -21.98 5.10 -7.13
C LYS A 117 -22.41 3.73 -7.65
N GLY A 118 -23.27 3.02 -6.91
CA GLY A 118 -23.71 1.68 -7.31
C GLY A 118 -22.53 0.72 -7.44
N THR A 119 -22.33 0.17 -8.65
CA THR A 119 -21.21 -0.72 -9.00
C THR A 119 -20.04 0.01 -9.66
N SER A 120 -20.07 1.33 -9.70
CA SER A 120 -18.98 2.16 -10.21
C SER A 120 -18.16 2.75 -9.06
N CYS A 121 -16.84 2.70 -9.14
CA CYS A 121 -15.95 3.39 -8.21
C CYS A 121 -14.97 4.31 -8.95
N LEU A 122 -14.65 5.44 -8.33
CA LEU A 122 -13.57 6.33 -8.72
C LEU A 122 -12.33 6.02 -7.89
N VAL A 123 -11.19 5.92 -8.56
CA VAL A 123 -9.91 5.60 -7.95
C VAL A 123 -8.91 6.69 -8.30
N MET A 124 -8.22 7.18 -7.28
CA MET A 124 -7.08 8.09 -7.42
C MET A 124 -5.77 7.29 -7.36
N LEU A 125 -4.80 7.70 -8.20
CA LEU A 125 -3.49 7.06 -8.33
C LEU A 125 -2.45 8.01 -8.91
N CYS A 126 -1.20 7.55 -8.97
CA CYS A 126 -0.13 8.28 -9.65
C CYS A 126 -0.30 8.26 -11.17
N ALA A 127 -0.25 9.43 -11.78
CA ALA A 127 -0.38 9.61 -13.21
C ALA A 127 0.70 8.89 -14.03
N HIS A 128 1.96 8.94 -13.60
CA HIS A 128 3.06 8.28 -14.31
C HIS A 128 2.90 6.76 -14.40
N GLN A 129 2.07 6.15 -13.55
CA GLN A 129 1.81 4.71 -13.55
C GLN A 129 0.83 4.28 -14.63
N VAL A 130 0.04 5.22 -15.17
CA VAL A 130 -0.99 4.92 -16.18
C VAL A 130 -0.89 5.76 -17.45
N ARG A 131 0.12 6.62 -17.57
CA ARG A 131 0.21 7.63 -18.65
C ARG A 131 0.12 7.02 -20.05
N ASN A 132 0.87 5.95 -20.29
CA ASN A 132 1.08 5.36 -21.62
C ASN A 132 0.29 4.06 -21.84
N ASP A 133 -0.64 3.73 -20.95
CA ASP A 133 -1.41 2.49 -21.05
C ASP A 133 -2.67 2.64 -21.89
N ASP A 134 -2.88 1.65 -22.74
CA ASP A 134 -4.04 1.50 -23.62
C ASP A 134 -5.20 0.80 -22.90
N ALA A 135 -4.88 -0.09 -21.96
CA ALA A 135 -5.84 -0.77 -21.11
C ALA A 135 -5.42 -0.66 -19.64
N ILE A 136 -6.36 -0.24 -18.80
CA ILE A 136 -6.19 -0.22 -17.34
C ILE A 136 -7.22 -1.17 -16.73
N THR A 137 -6.78 -1.98 -15.80
CA THR A 137 -7.64 -2.77 -14.93
C THR A 137 -7.29 -2.53 -13.47
N ILE A 138 -8.26 -2.76 -12.59
CA ILE A 138 -8.05 -2.76 -11.14
C ILE A 138 -8.40 -4.13 -10.56
N ARG A 139 -7.78 -4.50 -9.45
CA ARG A 139 -8.20 -5.63 -8.60
C ARG A 139 -8.45 -5.14 -7.19
N LEU A 140 -9.49 -5.69 -6.56
CA LEU A 140 -9.74 -5.48 -5.15
C LEU A 140 -8.79 -6.35 -4.30
N PRO A 141 -8.56 -5.98 -3.02
CA PRO A 141 -7.77 -6.78 -2.09
C PRO A 141 -8.24 -8.23 -1.99
N GLY A 142 -7.29 -9.16 -2.02
CA GLY A 142 -7.56 -10.58 -1.84
C GLY A 142 -8.29 -11.23 -3.02
N GLN A 143 -8.48 -10.52 -4.13
CA GLN A 143 -9.19 -11.01 -5.31
C GLN A 143 -8.27 -11.18 -6.52
N THR A 144 -8.68 -12.06 -7.43
CA THR A 144 -8.05 -12.26 -8.73
C THR A 144 -8.82 -11.58 -9.87
N GLU A 145 -10.09 -11.25 -9.66
CA GLU A 145 -10.96 -10.60 -10.65
C GLU A 145 -10.44 -9.21 -11.01
N GLU A 146 -10.36 -8.95 -12.32
CA GLU A 146 -9.93 -7.68 -12.89
C GLU A 146 -11.11 -6.88 -13.40
N TYR A 147 -11.28 -5.67 -12.90
CA TYR A 147 -12.30 -4.73 -13.36
C TYR A 147 -11.69 -3.75 -14.35
N ARG A 148 -12.29 -3.61 -15.54
CA ARG A 148 -11.82 -2.65 -16.53
C ARG A 148 -12.02 -1.23 -16.02
N ALA A 149 -10.98 -0.41 -16.14
CA ALA A 149 -11.01 0.98 -15.75
C ALA A 149 -10.78 1.92 -16.93
N THR A 150 -11.39 3.09 -16.86
CA THR A 150 -11.29 4.16 -17.85
C THR A 150 -10.65 5.38 -17.21
N LYS A 151 -9.74 6.04 -17.92
CA LYS A 151 -9.15 7.31 -17.48
C LYS A 151 -10.23 8.40 -17.54
N MET A 152 -10.43 9.11 -16.44
CA MET A 152 -11.49 10.12 -16.33
C MET A 152 -11.05 11.53 -16.72
N ASP A 153 -9.76 11.78 -16.89
CA ASP A 153 -9.23 13.02 -17.44
C ASP A 153 -7.98 12.73 -18.28
N LYS A 154 -7.72 13.60 -19.26
CA LYS A 154 -6.55 13.52 -20.14
C LYS A 154 -5.24 13.98 -19.48
N TYR A 155 -5.28 14.58 -18.29
CA TYR A 155 -4.15 15.41 -17.87
C TYR A 155 -3.48 15.06 -16.54
N CYS A 156 -2.32 14.44 -16.73
CA CYS A 156 -1.12 14.46 -15.89
C CYS A 156 -0.26 15.74 -16.12
N ALA A 157 -0.74 16.73 -16.90
CA ALA A 157 0.13 17.78 -17.48
C ALA A 157 0.46 18.97 -16.57
N ASN A 158 -0.19 19.09 -15.41
CA ASN A 158 0.13 20.16 -14.45
C ASN A 158 1.27 19.78 -13.48
N GLY A 159 2.03 18.72 -13.77
CA GLY A 159 3.17 18.28 -12.94
C GLY A 159 2.79 17.70 -11.57
N SER A 160 1.50 17.63 -11.23
CA SER A 160 1.03 17.12 -9.94
C SER A 160 1.18 15.61 -9.78
N ASP A 161 1.32 14.89 -10.89
CA ASP A 161 1.43 13.43 -10.96
C ASP A 161 0.22 12.67 -10.37
N ILE A 162 -0.98 13.24 -10.54
CA ILE A 162 -2.25 12.66 -10.08
C ILE A 162 -3.10 12.27 -11.29
N ALA A 163 -3.74 11.10 -11.22
CA ALA A 163 -4.75 10.65 -12.16
C ALA A 163 -6.01 10.18 -11.42
N ILE A 164 -7.14 10.18 -12.13
CA ILE A 164 -8.41 9.61 -11.69
C ILE A 164 -8.86 8.62 -12.76
N ILE A 165 -9.21 7.40 -12.32
CA ILE A 165 -9.81 6.37 -13.17
C ILE A 165 -11.17 5.97 -12.60
N LYS A 166 -12.05 5.47 -13.47
CA LYS A 166 -13.34 4.89 -13.11
C LYS A 166 -13.35 3.42 -13.47
N ALA A 167 -13.68 2.56 -12.50
CA ALA A 167 -13.97 1.15 -12.74
C ALA A 167 -15.46 0.90 -12.56
N ASP A 168 -16.02 0.05 -13.42
CA ASP A 168 -17.43 -0.35 -13.44
C ASP A 168 -17.54 -1.85 -13.13
N GLY A 169 -18.70 -2.27 -12.59
CA GLY A 169 -18.98 -3.67 -12.28
C GLY A 169 -18.43 -4.15 -10.92
N VAL A 170 -17.97 -3.23 -10.07
CA VAL A 170 -17.45 -3.53 -8.73
C VAL A 170 -18.62 -3.74 -7.77
N ASN A 171 -18.96 -5.00 -7.47
CA ASN A 171 -20.14 -5.33 -6.65
C ASN A 171 -19.85 -5.27 -5.15
N GLU A 172 -18.61 -5.51 -4.75
CA GLU A 172 -18.15 -5.50 -3.36
C GLU A 172 -18.25 -4.10 -2.79
N GLU A 173 -18.65 -3.99 -1.53
CA GLU A 173 -18.68 -2.73 -0.81
C GLU A 173 -17.25 -2.19 -0.59
N VAL A 174 -16.95 -1.05 -1.22
CA VAL A 174 -15.72 -0.28 -1.04
C VAL A 174 -16.07 1.14 -0.63
N LYS A 175 -15.49 1.61 0.47
CA LYS A 175 -15.74 2.94 1.02
C LYS A 175 -14.78 3.96 0.41
N ALA A 176 -15.25 5.14 0.06
CA ALA A 176 -14.37 6.24 -0.32
C ALA A 176 -13.55 6.72 0.90
N LEU A 177 -12.27 6.97 0.70
CA LEU A 177 -11.42 7.52 1.76
C LEU A 177 -11.66 9.02 1.92
N GLU A 178 -11.73 9.46 3.17
CA GLU A 178 -11.92 10.87 3.51
C GLU A 178 -10.58 11.61 3.51
N PHE A 179 -10.54 12.78 2.86
CA PHE A 179 -9.36 13.62 2.86
C PHE A 179 -9.21 14.36 4.20
N CYS A 180 -7.96 14.53 4.62
CA CYS A 180 -7.63 15.38 5.74
C CYS A 180 -7.63 16.85 5.30
N ASP A 181 -8.41 17.69 5.99
CA ASP A 181 -8.45 19.14 5.77
C ASP A 181 -7.26 19.88 6.40
N MET A 182 -6.37 19.18 7.11
CA MET A 182 -5.19 19.80 7.70
C MET A 182 -4.22 20.25 6.60
N VAL A 183 -3.83 21.52 6.69
CA VAL A 183 -2.90 22.16 5.74
C VAL A 183 -1.48 21.66 5.95
N ASP A 184 -1.10 21.37 7.20
CA ASP A 184 0.25 20.94 7.57
C ASP A 184 0.21 19.77 8.56
N VAL A 185 1.00 18.73 8.28
CA VAL A 185 1.22 17.60 9.20
C VAL A 185 2.52 17.85 9.95
N ALA A 186 2.45 17.87 11.29
CA ALA A 186 3.61 18.17 12.11
C ALA A 186 4.75 17.15 11.90
N ALA A 187 6.00 17.62 11.96
CA ALA A 187 7.15 16.72 11.94
C ALA A 187 7.10 15.74 13.12
N LYS A 188 7.68 14.55 12.93
CA LYS A 188 7.66 13.42 13.87
C LYS A 188 6.29 12.78 14.09
N THR A 189 5.26 13.20 13.35
CA THR A 189 3.94 12.54 13.37
C THR A 189 4.05 11.14 12.78
N VAL A 190 3.54 10.13 13.51
CA VAL A 190 3.42 8.75 13.02
C VAL A 190 2.32 8.70 11.97
N VAL A 191 2.61 8.07 10.84
CA VAL A 191 1.71 7.96 9.69
C VAL A 191 1.68 6.52 9.21
N ILE A 192 0.53 6.11 8.68
CA ILE A 192 0.32 4.74 8.19
C ILE A 192 0.16 4.79 6.68
N ARG A 193 1.00 4.05 5.96
CA ARG A 193 0.86 3.88 4.51
C ARG A 193 0.22 2.54 4.22
N ILE A 194 -0.77 2.53 3.32
CA ILE A 194 -1.38 1.31 2.80
C ILE A 194 -1.20 1.27 1.28
N GLY A 195 -0.65 0.15 0.78
CA GLY A 195 -0.53 -0.07 -0.65
C GLY A 195 0.10 -1.40 -1.02
N PHE A 196 0.12 -1.71 -2.32
CA PHE A 196 0.57 -2.99 -2.81
C PHE A 196 2.10 -3.01 -2.95
N VAL A 197 2.73 -3.89 -2.17
CA VAL A 197 4.13 -4.29 -2.40
C VAL A 197 4.13 -5.41 -3.42
N ILE A 198 4.74 -5.17 -4.57
CA ILE A 198 4.67 -6.09 -5.70
C ILE A 198 5.96 -6.91 -5.74
N PRO A 199 5.88 -8.23 -5.51
CA PRO A 199 7.02 -9.10 -5.71
C PRO A 199 7.37 -9.12 -7.20
N PRO A 200 8.67 -9.09 -7.55
CA PRO A 200 9.07 -9.44 -8.90
C PRO A 200 8.54 -10.86 -9.19
N ASN A 201 7.86 -11.05 -10.33
CA ASN A 201 7.40 -12.35 -10.85
C ASN A 201 6.11 -12.97 -10.28
N MET A 202 5.28 -12.26 -9.51
CA MET A 202 4.01 -12.82 -8.98
C MET A 202 2.75 -12.05 -9.47
N PRO A 203 2.25 -12.29 -10.70
CA PRO A 203 1.06 -11.59 -11.20
C PRO A 203 -0.28 -12.18 -10.73
N PHE A 204 -0.36 -13.46 -10.37
CA PHE A 204 -1.64 -14.19 -10.27
C PHE A 204 -2.13 -14.54 -8.86
N HIS A 205 -1.40 -14.18 -7.81
CA HIS A 205 -1.89 -14.45 -6.46
C HIS A 205 -2.88 -13.37 -6.01
N PRO A 206 -3.95 -13.73 -5.27
CA PRO A 206 -4.73 -12.75 -4.55
C PRO A 206 -3.80 -12.03 -3.58
N LEU A 207 -3.59 -10.73 -3.83
CA LEU A 207 -2.73 -9.88 -3.02
C LEU A 207 -3.63 -9.02 -2.12
N ASN A 208 -3.26 -8.94 -0.85
CA ASN A 208 -3.75 -7.88 0.02
C ASN A 208 -2.74 -6.72 -0.01
N PRO A 209 -3.20 -5.47 0.16
CA PRO A 209 -2.28 -4.37 0.35
C PRO A 209 -1.47 -4.61 1.63
N SER A 210 -0.26 -4.06 1.66
CA SER A 210 0.60 -4.07 2.83
C SER A 210 0.46 -2.76 3.58
N VAL A 211 0.59 -2.83 4.91
CA VAL A 211 0.72 -1.66 5.77
C VAL A 211 2.18 -1.43 6.10
N SER A 212 2.61 -0.18 6.08
CA SER A 212 3.91 0.22 6.59
C SER A 212 3.77 1.49 7.40
N ILE A 213 4.42 1.51 8.57
CA ILE A 213 4.48 2.66 9.45
C ILE A 213 5.62 3.58 8.99
N GLY A 214 5.34 4.88 9.01
CA GLY A 214 6.31 5.93 8.75
C GLY A 214 6.19 7.06 9.76
N THR A 215 7.10 8.02 9.66
CA THR A 215 7.12 9.22 10.47
C THR A 215 7.40 10.42 9.58
N VAL A 216 6.59 11.47 9.68
CA VAL A 216 6.80 12.71 8.91
C VAL A 216 8.13 13.34 9.29
N THR A 217 8.94 13.68 8.30
CA THR A 217 10.25 14.29 8.53
C THR A 217 10.13 15.81 8.70
N THR A 218 11.17 16.44 9.23
CA THR A 218 11.26 17.91 9.32
C THR A 218 11.60 18.58 7.98
N LYS A 219 11.93 17.80 6.94
CA LYS A 219 12.34 18.33 5.64
C LYS A 219 11.14 18.41 4.72
N LEU A 220 10.58 19.61 4.56
CA LEU A 220 9.78 19.91 3.37
C LEU A 220 10.76 20.07 2.21
N VAL A 221 10.79 19.10 1.31
CA VAL A 221 11.51 19.25 0.05
C VAL A 221 10.52 19.88 -0.92
N GLN A 222 10.75 21.13 -1.32
CA GLN A 222 10.04 21.69 -2.46
C GLN A 222 10.40 20.86 -3.69
N ASN A 223 9.40 20.28 -4.33
CA ASN A 223 9.63 19.62 -5.59
C ASN A 223 10.10 20.68 -6.60
N ARG A 224 11.31 20.49 -7.14
CA ARG A 224 11.96 21.42 -8.09
C ARG A 224 11.13 21.67 -9.35
N SER A 225 10.07 20.90 -9.59
CA SER A 225 9.34 20.91 -10.86
C SER A 225 8.17 21.90 -10.93
N MET A 226 7.51 22.33 -9.84
CA MET A 226 6.32 23.20 -9.93
C MET A 226 5.99 24.01 -8.65
N GLY A 227 6.86 24.05 -7.63
CA GLY A 227 6.57 24.75 -6.36
C GLY A 227 5.56 24.03 -5.45
N ILE A 228 5.19 22.78 -5.77
CA ILE A 228 4.38 21.92 -4.90
C ILE A 228 5.30 21.37 -3.80
N ALA A 229 4.96 21.65 -2.54
CA ALA A 229 5.65 21.05 -1.40
C ALA A 229 5.27 19.58 -1.25
N ASP A 230 6.28 18.72 -1.10
CA ASP A 230 6.07 17.30 -0.85
C ASP A 230 5.99 17.02 0.64
N LEU A 231 5.10 16.09 1.00
CA LEU A 231 5.11 15.47 2.31
C LEU A 231 6.20 14.39 2.30
N VAL A 232 7.26 14.60 3.09
CA VAL A 232 8.38 13.68 3.20
C VAL A 232 8.27 12.90 4.50
N TYR A 233 8.32 11.58 4.42
CA TYR A 233 8.15 10.69 5.57
C TYR A 233 9.16 9.55 5.53
N SER A 234 9.49 8.95 6.67
CA SER A 234 10.33 7.76 6.70
C SER A 234 9.58 6.58 6.06
N ALA A 235 10.18 5.96 5.06
CA ALA A 235 9.55 4.89 4.31
C ALA A 235 10.58 3.91 3.78
N ASN A 236 10.30 2.61 3.92
CA ASN A 236 11.04 1.58 3.20
C ASN A 236 10.40 1.36 1.82
N GLY A 237 11.26 1.26 0.79
CA GLY A 237 10.83 1.15 -0.60
C GLY A 237 10.89 -0.26 -1.19
N ARG A 238 9.79 -0.65 -1.82
CA ARG A 238 9.69 -1.77 -2.76
C ARG A 238 8.81 -1.34 -3.94
N HIS A 239 8.99 -1.98 -5.10
CA HIS A 239 8.18 -1.67 -6.28
C HIS A 239 6.68 -1.84 -6.02
N GLY A 240 5.86 -1.00 -6.67
CA GLY A 240 4.39 -1.05 -6.62
C GLY A 240 3.70 -0.06 -5.68
N LEU A 241 4.47 0.63 -4.85
CA LEU A 241 3.93 1.54 -3.84
C LEU A 241 3.53 2.92 -4.39
N SER A 242 3.81 3.24 -5.65
CA SER A 242 3.30 4.47 -6.27
C SER A 242 1.76 4.45 -6.29
N GLY A 243 1.16 5.53 -5.83
CA GLY A 243 -0.28 5.69 -5.59
C GLY A 243 -0.77 5.14 -4.24
N SER A 244 0.12 4.64 -3.38
CA SER A 244 -0.26 4.22 -2.01
C SER A 244 -0.79 5.39 -1.21
N VAL A 245 -1.83 5.14 -0.43
CA VAL A 245 -2.43 6.14 0.45
C VAL A 245 -1.61 6.28 1.73
N LEU A 246 -1.43 7.50 2.19
CA LEU A 246 -0.83 7.84 3.48
C LEU A 246 -1.92 8.41 4.40
N LEU A 247 -2.07 7.82 5.57
CA LEU A 247 -3.14 8.05 6.53
C LEU A 247 -2.58 8.58 7.86
N LEU A 248 -3.34 9.48 8.46
CA LEU A 248 -3.20 9.91 9.85
C LEU A 248 -4.55 9.74 10.54
N GLY A 249 -4.64 8.77 11.44
CA GLY A 249 -5.94 8.22 11.84
C GLY A 249 -6.67 7.66 10.62
N ASN A 250 -7.92 8.07 10.43
CA ASN A 250 -8.79 7.58 9.35
C ASN A 250 -8.85 8.52 8.13
N LYS A 251 -7.94 9.49 8.03
CA LYS A 251 -7.96 10.51 6.97
C LYS A 251 -6.71 10.47 6.11
N VAL A 252 -6.90 10.68 4.81
CA VAL A 252 -5.83 10.78 3.82
C VAL A 252 -5.07 12.08 4.02
N ILE A 253 -3.78 11.97 4.33
CA ILE A 253 -2.85 13.12 4.41
C ILE A 253 -1.93 13.20 3.19
N GLY A 254 -1.88 12.16 2.36
CA GLY A 254 -1.17 12.23 1.09
C GLY A 254 -1.21 10.95 0.26
N MET A 255 -0.64 11.03 -0.94
CA MET A 255 -0.48 9.92 -1.87
C MET A 255 0.99 9.77 -2.25
N THR A 256 1.56 8.59 -1.98
CA THR A 256 2.96 8.29 -2.26
C THR A 256 3.20 8.24 -3.77
N TYR A 257 4.16 9.00 -4.28
CA TYR A 257 4.50 8.96 -5.71
C TYR A 257 5.93 8.48 -5.97
N ALA A 258 6.83 8.66 -5.01
CA ALA A 258 8.22 8.20 -5.11
C ALA A 258 8.77 7.76 -3.76
N ILE A 259 9.83 6.95 -3.82
CA ILE A 259 10.65 6.58 -2.68
C ILE A 259 12.09 6.92 -3.05
N GLY A 260 12.84 7.49 -2.12
CA GLY A 260 14.15 8.06 -2.35
C GLY A 260 15.14 7.03 -2.92
N GLY A 261 16.02 7.53 -3.78
CA GLY A 261 17.03 6.73 -4.45
C GLY A 261 18.18 6.33 -3.53
N ALA A 262 19.32 5.96 -4.11
CA ALA A 262 20.45 5.40 -3.37
C ALA A 262 21.01 6.26 -2.23
N LEU A 263 20.76 7.58 -2.23
CA LEU A 263 21.22 8.52 -1.20
C LEU A 263 20.15 8.85 -0.15
N GLU A 264 18.90 8.44 -0.37
CA GLU A 264 17.72 8.77 0.45
C GLU A 264 16.81 7.55 0.60
N LYS A 265 17.41 6.37 0.73
CA LYS A 265 16.72 5.06 0.65
C LYS A 265 15.58 4.85 1.64
N ASP A 266 15.59 5.64 2.73
CA ASP A 266 14.63 5.56 3.83
C ASP A 266 13.57 6.67 3.79
N LEU A 267 13.48 7.44 2.70
CA LEU A 267 12.52 8.53 2.54
C LEU A 267 11.45 8.21 1.51
N GLY A 268 10.20 8.42 1.86
CA GLY A 268 9.06 8.43 0.95
C GLY A 268 8.63 9.86 0.63
N TYR A 269 8.17 10.05 -0.60
CA TYR A 269 7.65 11.32 -1.09
C TYR A 269 6.18 11.16 -1.46
N ALA A 270 5.33 11.99 -0.86
CA ALA A 270 3.90 11.99 -1.08
C ALA A 270 3.40 13.37 -1.49
N ARG A 271 2.41 13.39 -2.40
CA ARG A 271 1.61 14.59 -2.65
C ARG A 271 0.69 14.80 -1.43
N PRO A 272 0.70 15.97 -0.79
CA PRO A 272 -0.12 16.22 0.40
C PRO A 272 -1.61 16.23 0.07
N SER A 273 -2.46 15.98 1.07
CA SER A 273 -3.93 15.92 0.95
C SER A 273 -4.51 17.16 0.30
N GLY A 274 -4.03 18.35 0.67
CA GLY A 274 -4.44 19.61 0.07
C GLY A 274 -4.25 19.64 -1.45
N THR A 275 -3.11 19.15 -1.94
CA THR A 275 -2.81 19.09 -3.38
C THR A 275 -3.71 18.08 -4.10
N ILE A 276 -3.83 16.85 -3.57
CA ILE A 276 -4.66 15.81 -4.21
C ILE A 276 -6.15 16.16 -4.18
N HIS A 277 -6.63 16.75 -3.09
CA HIS A 277 -8.01 17.20 -2.95
C HIS A 277 -8.30 18.41 -3.85
N PHE A 278 -7.35 19.34 -4.00
CA PHE A 278 -7.47 20.44 -4.96
C PHE A 278 -7.57 19.93 -6.41
N GLN A 279 -6.76 18.94 -6.79
CA GLN A 279 -6.88 18.32 -8.13
C GLN A 279 -8.24 17.62 -8.32
N LEU A 280 -8.74 16.94 -7.30
CA LEU A 280 -10.08 16.36 -7.33
C LEU A 280 -11.16 17.42 -7.56
N LYS A 281 -11.10 18.56 -6.86
CA LYS A 281 -12.04 19.69 -7.05
C LYS A 281 -11.95 20.27 -8.46
N ILE A 282 -10.75 20.46 -9.00
CA ILE A 282 -10.56 20.90 -10.39
C ILE A 282 -11.22 19.92 -11.36
N TRP A 283 -10.99 18.62 -11.16
CA TRP A 283 -11.58 17.60 -12.01
C TRP A 283 -13.10 17.63 -11.95
N LEU A 284 -13.69 17.66 -10.74
CA LEU A 284 -15.14 17.74 -10.57
C LEU A 284 -15.75 18.95 -11.28
N ASN A 285 -15.09 20.12 -11.21
CA ASN A 285 -15.57 21.33 -11.89
C ASN A 285 -15.57 21.22 -13.42
N LYS A 286 -14.75 20.34 -14.01
CA LYS A 286 -14.73 20.07 -15.45
C LYS A 286 -15.77 19.03 -15.89
N GLN A 287 -16.48 18.40 -14.95
CA GLN A 287 -17.45 17.35 -15.20
C GLN A 287 -18.87 17.87 -14.93
N PRO A 288 -19.48 18.64 -15.87
CA PRO A 288 -20.77 19.30 -15.63
C PRO A 288 -21.93 18.34 -15.31
N ASN A 289 -21.76 17.04 -15.59
CA ASN A 289 -22.77 16.00 -15.36
C ASN A 289 -22.43 15.05 -14.19
N VAL A 290 -21.32 15.26 -13.48
CA VAL A 290 -20.96 14.48 -12.28
C VAL A 290 -21.31 15.34 -11.07
N SER A 291 -22.55 15.25 -10.59
CA SER A 291 -22.94 16.00 -9.38
C SER A 291 -22.20 15.44 -8.16
N LEU A 292 -21.73 16.31 -7.26
CA LEU A 292 -21.13 15.93 -5.97
C LEU A 292 -22.04 15.00 -5.14
N LEU A 293 -23.36 15.15 -5.27
CA LEU A 293 -24.39 14.27 -4.67
C LEU A 293 -24.36 12.83 -5.20
N THR A 294 -23.59 12.57 -6.24
CA THR A 294 -23.45 11.24 -6.84
C THR A 294 -22.26 10.47 -6.28
N LEU A 295 -21.38 11.12 -5.52
CA LEU A 295 -20.10 10.56 -5.03
C LEU A 295 -19.99 10.57 -3.50
N CYS A 296 -20.96 11.17 -2.79
CA CYS A 296 -21.08 11.18 -1.34
C CYS A 296 -22.20 10.23 -0.89
#